data_AF-A0A3B8XHG8-F1
#
_entry.id   AF-A0A3B8XHG8-F1
#
_cell.length_a   1.000
_cell.length_b   1.000
_cell.length_c   1.000
_cell.angle_alpha   90.00
_cell.angle_beta   90.00
_cell.angle_gamma   90.00
#
_symmetry.space_group_name_H-M   'P 1'
#
loop_
_entity.id
_entity.type
_entity.pdbx_description
1 polymer ?
#
loop_
_entity_poly.entity_id
_entity_poly.type
_entity_poly.pdbx_seq_one_letter_code
_entity_poly.pdbx_strand_id
1 'polypeptide(L)'
;LPFQRLLSAEDFHHYKPDPEIYLGAASLLGLEPGQVMMVAAHKSDLRAAQAAGLRAAFVQRPLEKGPGGGADLLPDPHADVQATDFMDLAASLGC
;
A
#
# COMPACT_ATOMS: atom_id res chain seq x y z
N LEU A 1 7.02 10.31 -9.45
CA LEU A 1 6.59 10.85 -8.16
C LEU A 1 7.79 11.48 -7.47
N PRO A 2 7.67 12.66 -6.86
CA PRO A 2 8.75 13.25 -6.07
C PRO A 2 8.83 12.58 -4.70
N PHE A 3 9.44 11.40 -4.62
CA PHE A 3 9.61 10.68 -3.36
C PHE A 3 10.53 11.46 -2.41
N GLN A 4 10.14 11.58 -1.15
CA GLN A 4 10.92 12.26 -0.10
C GLN A 4 11.93 11.30 0.56
N ARG A 5 11.59 10.02 0.63
CA ARG A 5 12.39 8.93 1.21
C ARG A 5 12.20 7.68 0.36
N LEU A 6 13.23 6.87 0.26
CA LEU A 6 13.18 5.54 -0.34
C LEU A 6 13.53 4.54 0.76
N LEU A 7 12.64 3.57 0.98
CA LEU A 7 12.81 2.47 1.91
C LEU A 7 12.56 1.17 1.13
N SER A 8 13.49 0.23 1.20
CA SER A 8 13.43 -1.03 0.46
C SER A 8 13.56 -2.24 1.39
N ALA A 9 13.42 -3.45 0.82
CA ALA A 9 13.55 -4.69 1.57
C ALA A 9 14.94 -4.83 2.24
N GLU A 10 15.96 -4.29 1.60
CA GLU A 10 17.35 -4.32 2.05
C GLU A 10 17.58 -3.51 3.33
N ASP A 11 16.83 -2.44 3.55
CA ASP A 11 16.94 -1.64 4.79
C ASP A 11 16.53 -2.44 6.03
N PHE A 12 15.66 -3.44 5.84
CA PHE A 12 15.11 -4.26 6.91
C PHE A 12 15.61 -5.70 6.88
N HIS A 13 16.24 -6.14 5.78
CA HIS A 13 16.59 -7.55 5.51
C HIS A 13 15.38 -8.50 5.53
N HIS A 14 14.19 -7.98 5.25
CA HIS A 14 12.93 -8.73 5.18
C HIS A 14 12.20 -8.38 3.88
N TYR A 15 11.54 -9.37 3.27
CA TYR A 15 10.63 -9.14 2.15
C TYR A 15 9.19 -9.16 2.64
N LYS A 16 8.31 -8.42 1.97
CA LYS A 16 6.87 -8.57 2.13
C LYS A 16 6.47 -10.04 1.89
N PRO A 17 5.51 -10.59 2.66
CA PRO A 17 4.60 -9.91 3.59
C PRO A 17 5.09 -9.89 5.04
N ASP A 18 6.39 -10.03 5.30
CA ASP A 18 6.92 -10.00 6.67
C ASP A 18 6.57 -8.66 7.37
N PRO A 19 6.00 -8.69 8.60
CA PRO A 19 5.58 -7.49 9.32
C PRO A 19 6.70 -6.46 9.50
N GLU A 20 7.96 -6.88 9.60
CA GLU A 20 9.10 -5.99 9.83
C GLU A 20 9.29 -4.94 8.72
N ILE A 21 8.85 -5.23 7.49
CA ILE A 21 8.85 -4.23 6.41
C ILE A 21 7.92 -3.05 6.72
N TYR A 22 6.73 -3.32 7.24
CA TYR A 22 5.72 -2.29 7.48
C TYR A 22 6.01 -1.53 8.78
N LEU A 23 6.37 -2.28 9.84
CA LEU A 23 6.71 -1.72 11.14
C LEU A 23 8.01 -0.91 11.07
N GLY A 24 9.03 -1.45 10.40
CA GLY A 24 10.30 -0.76 10.16
C GLY A 24 10.12 0.54 9.38
N ALA A 25 9.27 0.54 8.35
CA ALA A 25 8.95 1.75 7.60
C ALA A 25 8.29 2.83 8.46
N ALA A 26 7.30 2.47 9.28
CA ALA A 26 6.67 3.41 10.21
C ALA A 26 7.66 3.97 11.23
N SER A 27 8.50 3.10 11.81
CA SER A 27 9.55 3.47 12.76
C SER A 27 10.57 4.45 12.16
N LEU A 28 11.07 4.20 10.95
CA LEU A 28 12.04 5.08 10.27
C LEU A 28 11.46 6.45 9.86
N LEU A 29 10.14 6.54 9.76
CA LEU A 29 9.41 7.80 9.57
C LEU A 29 9.12 8.51 10.90
N GLY A 30 9.35 7.87 12.05
CA GLY A 30 9.02 8.39 13.37
C GLY A 30 7.51 8.48 13.62
N LEU A 31 6.74 7.56 13.05
CA LEU A 31 5.28 7.54 13.10
C LEU A 31 4.77 6.22 13.70
N GLU A 32 3.60 6.28 14.35
CA GLU A 32 2.88 5.08 14.75
C GLU A 32 2.31 4.36 13.51
N PRO A 33 2.19 3.02 13.51
CA PRO A 33 1.67 2.24 12.37
C PRO A 33 0.35 2.80 11.79
N GLY A 34 -0.61 3.16 12.64
CA GLY A 34 -1.91 3.69 12.22
C GLY A 34 -1.86 5.09 11.58
N GLN A 35 -0.73 5.79 11.64
CA GLN A 35 -0.49 7.07 10.98
C GLN A 35 0.10 6.90 9.57
N VAL A 36 0.49 5.67 9.20
CA VAL A 36 1.07 5.34 7.90
C VAL A 36 0.05 4.59 7.05
N MET A 37 -0.10 5.01 5.80
CA MET A 37 -0.96 4.35 4.83
C MET A 37 -0.13 3.64 3.77
N MET A 38 -0.36 2.34 3.63
CA MET A 38 0.13 1.56 2.51
C MET A 38 -0.76 1.80 1.29
N VAL A 39 -0.17 2.13 0.15
CA VAL A 39 -0.89 2.29 -1.13
C VAL A 39 -0.39 1.21 -2.09
N ALA A 40 -1.25 0.28 -2.51
CA ALA A 40 -0.84 -0.84 -3.36
C ALA A 40 -1.96 -1.30 -4.33
N ALA A 41 -1.55 -2.03 -5.36
CA ALA A 41 -2.46 -2.68 -6.32
C ALA A 41 -2.69 -4.17 -6.00
N HIS A 42 -2.07 -4.69 -4.94
CA HIS A 42 -2.15 -6.09 -4.52
C HIS A 42 -2.87 -6.19 -3.18
N LYS A 43 -4.04 -6.83 -3.16
CA LYS A 43 -4.86 -6.95 -1.94
C LYS A 43 -4.12 -7.68 -0.83
N SER A 44 -3.30 -8.67 -1.16
CA SER A 44 -2.49 -9.41 -0.20
C SER A 44 -1.48 -8.53 0.54
N ASP A 45 -0.83 -7.58 -0.16
CA ASP A 45 0.11 -6.63 0.44
C ASP A 45 -0.62 -5.67 1.41
N LEU A 46 -1.83 -5.23 1.03
CA LEU A 46 -2.69 -4.43 1.90
C LEU A 46 -3.15 -5.20 3.15
N ARG A 47 -3.52 -6.49 3.01
CA ARG A 47 -3.90 -7.33 4.15
C ARG A 47 -2.73 -7.45 5.15
N ALA A 48 -1.51 -7.66 4.64
CA ALA A 48 -0.32 -7.78 5.48
C ALA A 48 0.01 -6.45 6.19
N ALA A 49 -0.05 -5.33 5.47
CA ALA A 49 0.13 -4.00 6.06
C ALA A 49 -0.89 -3.71 7.18
N GLN A 50 -2.18 -4.01 6.94
CA GLN A 50 -3.22 -3.83 7.96
C GLN A 50 -3.06 -4.77 9.15
N ALA A 51 -2.59 -6.01 8.94
CA ALA A 51 -2.25 -6.91 10.04
C ALA A 51 -1.09 -6.38 10.90
N ALA A 52 -0.18 -5.59 10.31
CA ALA A 52 0.87 -4.85 11.01
C ALA A 52 0.41 -3.49 11.57
N GLY A 53 -0.87 -3.13 11.43
CA GLY A 53 -1.46 -1.92 11.99
C GLY A 53 -1.42 -0.67 11.10
N LEU A 54 -0.97 -0.79 9.85
CA LEU A 54 -1.04 0.31 8.87
C LEU A 54 -2.47 0.52 8.34
N ARG A 55 -2.76 1.72 7.85
CA ARG A 55 -3.92 1.96 6.97
C ARG A 55 -3.64 1.45 5.56
N ALA A 56 -4.69 1.20 4.77
CA ALA A 56 -4.55 0.67 3.41
C ALA A 56 -5.39 1.44 2.38
N ALA A 57 -4.76 1.81 1.27
CA ALA A 57 -5.44 2.28 0.06
C ALA A 57 -5.17 1.34 -1.11
N PHE A 58 -6.25 0.83 -1.71
CA PHE A 58 -6.17 0.04 -2.93
C PHE A 58 -6.25 0.96 -4.15
N VAL A 59 -5.26 0.86 -5.05
CA VAL A 59 -5.26 1.55 -6.34
C VAL A 59 -5.26 0.52 -7.45
N GLN A 60 -6.35 0.47 -8.21
CA GLN A 60 -6.53 -0.54 -9.24
C GLN A 60 -5.48 -0.41 -10.37
N ARG A 61 -4.93 -1.55 -10.80
CA ARG A 61 -4.06 -1.64 -11.99
C ARG A 61 -4.56 -2.77 -12.89
N PRO A 62 -5.66 -2.56 -13.64
CA PRO A 62 -6.37 -3.66 -14.33
C PRO A 62 -5.53 -4.34 -15.43
N LEU A 63 -4.49 -3.67 -15.93
CA LEU A 63 -3.61 -4.19 -16.97
C LEU A 63 -2.22 -4.58 -16.46
N GLU A 64 -2.00 -4.65 -15.15
CA GLU A 64 -0.69 -5.02 -14.58
C GLU A 64 -0.18 -6.37 -15.14
N LYS A 65 -1.09 -7.33 -15.33
CA LYS A 65 -0.80 -8.66 -15.87
C LYS A 65 -1.21 -8.81 -17.35
N GLY A 66 -1.41 -7.69 -18.05
CA GLY A 66 -1.90 -7.65 -19.43
C GLY A 66 -3.41 -7.92 -19.57
N PRO A 67 -3.96 -7.82 -20.80
CA PRO A 67 -5.38 -8.06 -21.06
C PRO A 67 -5.81 -9.47 -20.66
N GLY A 68 -6.83 -9.59 -19.81
CA GLY A 68 -7.30 -10.88 -19.28
C GLY A 68 -6.39 -11.50 -18.22
N GLY A 69 -5.31 -10.82 -17.82
CA GLY A 69 -4.49 -11.21 -16.69
C GLY A 69 -5.25 -11.07 -15.38
N GLY A 70 -5.12 -12.03 -14.47
CA GLY A 70 -5.78 -12.03 -13.15
C GLY A 70 -5.15 -11.04 -12.18
N ALA A 71 -5.15 -9.74 -12.51
CA ALA A 71 -4.81 -8.65 -11.61
C ALA A 71 -5.93 -8.46 -10.58
N ASP A 72 -5.59 -7.92 -9.41
CA ASP A 72 -6.61 -7.56 -8.43
C ASP A 72 -7.43 -6.38 -8.97
N LEU A 73 -8.75 -6.47 -8.82
CA LEU A 73 -9.70 -5.47 -9.29
C LEU A 73 -10.54 -4.94 -8.13
N LEU A 74 -11.09 -3.75 -8.31
CA LEU A 74 -12.13 -3.24 -7.41
C LEU A 74 -13.36 -4.16 -7.42
N PRO A 75 -14.10 -4.26 -6.31
CA PRO A 75 -13.82 -3.60 -5.02
C PRO A 75 -12.77 -4.35 -4.16
N ASP A 76 -12.08 -3.61 -3.30
CA ASP A 76 -11.45 -4.14 -2.08
C ASP A 76 -12.22 -3.60 -0.85
N PRO A 77 -13.23 -4.34 -0.33
CA PRO A 77 -14.04 -3.88 0.79
C PRO A 77 -13.27 -3.76 2.11
N HIS A 78 -12.03 -4.24 2.17
CA HIS A 78 -11.20 -4.18 3.37
C HIS A 78 -10.20 -3.02 3.36
N ALA A 79 -10.04 -2.31 2.24
CA ALA A 79 -9.21 -1.12 2.18
C ALA A 79 -9.93 0.08 2.82
N ASP A 80 -9.17 0.95 3.50
CA ASP A 80 -9.68 2.23 4.02
C ASP A 80 -10.13 3.15 2.89
N VAL A 81 -9.38 3.15 1.78
CA VAL A 81 -9.65 3.94 0.58
C VAL A 81 -9.48 3.05 -0.64
N GLN A 82 -10.33 3.26 -1.64
CA GLN A 82 -10.30 2.55 -2.91
C GLN A 82 -10.28 3.58 -4.03
N ALA A 83 -9.39 3.42 -4.99
CA ALA A 83 -9.25 4.35 -6.10
C ALA A 83 -8.90 3.64 -7.41
N THR A 84 -9.28 4.26 -8.51
CA THR A 84 -8.99 3.80 -9.87
C THR A 84 -7.61 4.25 -10.37
N ASP A 85 -7.10 5.37 -9.83
CA ASP A 85 -5.74 5.87 -10.07
C ASP A 85 -5.28 6.78 -8.90
N PHE A 86 -4.13 7.43 -9.05
CA PHE A 86 -3.60 8.31 -8.01
C PHE A 86 -4.29 9.69 -7.92
N MET A 87 -4.97 10.15 -8.98
CA MET A 87 -5.74 11.40 -8.93
C MET A 87 -7.04 11.17 -8.15
N ASP A 88 -7.70 10.05 -8.39
CA ASP A 88 -8.88 9.59 -7.65
C ASP A 88 -8.54 9.32 -6.17
N LEU A 89 -7.36 8.74 -5.90
CA LEU A 89 -6.86 8.58 -4.54
C LEU A 89 -6.65 9.94 -3.84
N ALA A 90 -6.00 10.89 -4.51
CA ALA A 90 -5.74 12.22 -3.95
C ALA A 90 -7.06 12.96 -3.65
N ALA A 91 -8.02 12.92 -4.58
CA ALA A 91 -9.36 13.47 -4.38
C ALA A 91 -10.08 12.84 -3.18
N SER A 92 -9.96 11.52 -3.01
CA SER A 92 -10.54 10.78 -1.86
C SER A 92 -9.89 11.15 -0.52
N LEU A 93 -8.62 11.57 -0.53
CA LEU A 93 -7.88 12.03 0.65
C LEU A 93 -8.00 13.55 0.88
N GLY A 94 -8.55 14.29 -0.07
CA GLY A 94 -8.69 15.74 -0.02
C GLY A 94 -7.38 16.51 -0.22
N CYS A 95 -6.44 15.98 -1.01
CA CYS A 95 -5.16 16.61 -1.34
C CYS A 95 -4.90 16.74 -2.84
#